data_AF-A0A177ID04-F1
#
_entry.id   AF-A0A177ID04-F1
#
_cell.length_a   1.000
_cell.length_b   1.000
_cell.length_c   1.000
_cell.angle_alpha   90.00
_cell.angle_beta   90.00
_cell.angle_gamma   90.00
#
_symmetry.space_group_name_H-M   'P 1'
#
loop_
_entity.id
_entity.type
_entity.pdbx_description
1 polymer ?
#
loop_
_entity_poly.entity_id
_entity_poly.type
_entity_poly.pdbx_seq_one_letter_code
_entity_poly.pdbx_strand_id
1 'polypeptide(L)'
;MSGTGVFDLDSLRDRKNRQRAKRAESSRDGHVGGQEHEENVDTDTTVHLRREPLTVILQVSNIRDDAEVHRQIGINDAMTFAQLHDVLVTCFDLPHEESPWHFYYLDEEAQRIDPRHHVAEFLWREGEVVEFTWGLWDFKLTVAEIYPRDGGTPQALCVGGSGSFPGSKFDLTAINAALTGQAVIDEILTYLTPPVRGIIERSRLFDFVPLLQALDLSRDVELSAEVSKKLASLPREVTTEGQDAFWSIVLGLACIGSEELMGAVTATTMEALGWINDDGEELTTEEIWAMCEASTSVLASVGAWGPEAAAPVDRLDIFRALLRGVG
;
A
#
# COMPACT_ATOMS: atom_id res chain seq x y z
N MET A 1 28.25 25.79 -21.56
CA MET A 1 29.17 24.90 -20.84
C MET A 1 28.34 24.08 -19.87
N SER A 2 27.98 22.87 -20.28
CA SER A 2 27.13 21.92 -19.58
C SER A 2 27.99 20.97 -18.75
N GLY A 3 27.67 20.84 -17.47
CA GLY A 3 28.25 19.84 -16.57
C GLY A 3 27.12 19.15 -15.81
N THR A 4 26.52 18.14 -16.45
CA THR A 4 25.59 17.20 -15.81
C THR A 4 26.39 16.17 -15.03
N GLY A 5 26.30 16.21 -13.70
CA GLY A 5 26.84 15.17 -12.82
C GLY A 5 25.96 13.92 -12.92
N VAL A 6 26.46 12.89 -13.60
CA VAL A 6 25.84 11.57 -13.63
C VAL A 6 26.07 10.90 -12.27
N PHE A 7 24.99 10.53 -11.59
CA PHE A 7 25.02 9.71 -10.38
C PHE A 7 25.47 8.29 -10.76
N ASP A 8 26.67 7.91 -10.31
CA ASP A 8 27.26 6.59 -10.58
C ASP A 8 26.83 5.56 -9.50
N LEU A 9 25.76 4.84 -9.82
CA LEU A 9 25.18 3.75 -9.01
C LEU A 9 26.13 2.55 -8.86
N ASP A 10 27.07 2.35 -9.80
CA ASP A 10 28.01 1.24 -9.77
C ASP A 10 29.07 1.45 -8.71
N SER A 11 29.52 2.71 -8.51
CA SER A 11 30.44 3.08 -7.43
C SER A 11 29.87 2.85 -6.02
N LEU A 12 28.54 3.01 -5.84
CA LEU A 12 27.84 2.73 -4.58
C LEU A 12 27.68 1.22 -4.32
N ARG A 13 27.37 0.44 -5.36
CA ARG A 13 27.31 -1.03 -5.30
C ARG A 13 28.66 -1.62 -4.88
N ASP A 14 29.75 -1.12 -5.46
CA ASP A 14 31.10 -1.57 -5.17
C ASP A 14 31.53 -1.27 -3.73
N ARG A 15 31.14 -0.10 -3.20
CA ARG A 15 31.44 0.30 -1.82
C ARG A 15 30.67 -0.55 -0.80
N LYS A 16 29.40 -0.88 -1.09
CA LYS A 16 28.55 -1.71 -0.22
C LYS A 16 29.01 -3.18 -0.21
N ASN A 17 29.47 -3.70 -1.35
CA ASN A 17 30.03 -5.05 -1.45
C ASN A 17 31.35 -5.20 -0.69
N ARG A 18 32.25 -4.21 -0.76
CA ARG A 18 33.52 -4.22 0.03
C ARG A 18 33.29 -4.14 1.54
N GLN A 19 32.25 -3.44 2.00
CA GLN A 19 31.89 -3.41 3.43
C GLN A 19 31.29 -4.73 3.93
N ARG A 20 30.58 -5.47 3.07
CA ARG A 20 30.02 -6.79 3.40
C ARG A 20 31.10 -7.88 3.50
N ALA A 21 32.08 -7.88 2.59
CA ALA A 21 33.22 -8.81 2.66
C ALA A 21 34.03 -8.67 3.96
N LYS A 22 34.29 -7.44 4.42
CA LYS A 22 35.01 -7.19 5.69
C LYS A 22 34.28 -7.69 6.94
N ARG A 23 32.94 -7.70 6.95
CA ARG A 23 32.15 -8.27 8.06
C ARG A 23 32.12 -9.80 8.06
N ALA A 24 32.25 -10.42 6.89
CA ALA A 24 32.32 -11.87 6.77
C ALA A 24 33.68 -12.43 7.22
N GLU A 25 34.77 -11.70 6.98
CA GLU A 25 36.11 -12.08 7.44
C GLU A 25 36.27 -11.94 8.96
N SER A 26 35.70 -10.91 9.59
CA SER A 26 35.76 -10.76 11.06
C SER A 26 34.98 -11.83 11.83
N SER A 27 34.09 -12.57 11.17
CA SER A 27 33.32 -13.66 11.81
C SER A 27 34.02 -15.03 11.71
N ARG A 28 35.13 -15.15 10.97
CA ARG A 28 35.81 -16.43 10.73
C ARG A 28 36.98 -16.73 11.68
N ASP A 29 37.50 -15.74 12.42
CA ASP A 29 38.68 -15.89 13.29
C ASP A 29 38.39 -16.45 14.70
N GLY A 30 37.22 -17.08 14.92
CA GLY A 30 36.74 -17.46 16.25
C GLY A 30 36.75 -18.95 16.62
N HIS A 31 37.47 -19.84 15.94
CA HIS A 31 37.39 -21.29 16.25
C HIS A 31 38.75 -21.98 16.45
N VAL A 32 39.09 -22.25 17.71
CA VAL A 32 40.18 -23.16 18.10
C VAL A 32 39.66 -24.12 19.20
N GLY A 33 39.62 -25.41 18.87
CA GLY A 33 40.06 -26.53 19.73
C GLY A 33 39.20 -27.02 20.90
N GLY A 34 38.40 -28.06 20.64
CA GLY A 34 38.36 -29.37 21.34
C GLY A 34 38.08 -29.46 22.86
N GLN A 35 37.00 -30.19 23.22
CA GLN A 35 37.05 -31.46 23.97
C GLN A 35 35.63 -31.99 24.22
N GLU A 36 35.47 -33.30 24.03
CA GLU A 36 34.23 -34.06 24.23
C GLU A 36 33.87 -34.10 25.73
N HIS A 37 32.68 -33.59 26.06
CA HIS A 37 31.99 -33.88 27.31
C HIS A 37 30.52 -34.12 26.98
N GLU A 38 30.05 -35.33 27.26
CA GLU A 38 28.63 -35.71 27.22
C GLU A 38 27.85 -34.84 28.21
N GLU A 39 27.12 -33.85 27.70
CA GLU A 39 26.07 -33.16 28.44
C GLU A 39 24.72 -33.51 27.83
N ASN A 40 23.82 -33.98 28.70
CA ASN A 40 22.41 -34.20 28.43
C ASN A 40 21.82 -32.98 27.72
N VAL A 41 21.51 -33.12 26.42
CA VAL A 41 20.77 -32.11 25.68
C VAL A 41 19.31 -32.20 26.12
N ASP A 42 18.92 -31.23 26.94
CA ASP A 42 17.54 -30.92 27.28
C ASP A 42 16.79 -30.62 25.97
N THR A 43 15.89 -31.51 25.57
CA THR A 43 15.20 -31.50 24.26
C THR A 43 14.06 -30.50 24.15
N ASP A 44 14.09 -29.36 24.87
CA ASP A 44 12.93 -28.45 24.91
C ASP A 44 13.27 -26.96 24.80
N THR A 45 14.24 -26.61 23.95
CA THR A 45 14.50 -25.20 23.60
C THR A 45 14.71 -25.01 22.10
N THR A 46 13.83 -25.58 21.26
CA THR A 46 13.67 -25.07 19.89
C THR A 46 13.06 -23.67 19.96
N VAL A 47 13.93 -22.66 19.93
CA VAL A 47 13.52 -21.26 19.71
C VAL A 47 12.94 -21.17 18.30
N HIS A 48 11.62 -21.23 18.19
CA HIS A 48 10.93 -20.90 16.95
C HIS A 48 11.06 -19.38 16.73
N LEU A 49 12.06 -18.97 15.96
CA LEU A 49 12.14 -17.62 15.40
C LEU A 49 10.96 -17.47 14.44
N ARG A 50 9.83 -16.95 14.95
CA ARG A 50 8.70 -16.55 14.09
C ARG A 50 9.17 -15.38 13.24
N ARG A 51 9.32 -15.63 11.94
CA ARG A 51 9.56 -14.58 10.95
C ARG A 51 8.33 -13.67 10.91
N GLU A 52 8.55 -12.37 11.06
CA GLU A 52 7.50 -11.38 10.79
C GLU A 52 7.20 -11.37 9.28
N PRO A 53 5.92 -11.46 8.88
CA PRO A 53 5.56 -11.42 7.46
C PRO A 53 5.97 -10.10 6.82
N LEU A 54 6.29 -10.15 5.52
CA LEU A 54 6.65 -8.98 4.73
C LEU A 54 5.57 -8.66 3.70
N THR A 55 5.59 -7.42 3.22
CA THR A 55 4.85 -7.03 2.02
C THR A 55 5.76 -7.22 0.82
N VAL A 56 5.34 -8.03 -0.15
CA VAL A 56 6.03 -8.25 -1.41
C VAL A 56 5.27 -7.50 -2.50
N ILE A 57 5.96 -6.64 -3.24
CA ILE A 57 5.42 -5.96 -4.42
C ILE A 57 5.71 -6.80 -5.65
N LEU A 58 4.66 -7.31 -6.28
CA LEU A 58 4.72 -8.09 -7.50
C LEU A 58 4.40 -7.20 -8.71
N GLN A 59 5.24 -7.28 -9.73
CA GLN A 59 4.90 -6.89 -11.09
C GLN A 59 4.39 -8.12 -11.83
N VAL A 60 3.13 -8.08 -12.23
CA VAL A 60 2.47 -9.19 -12.93
C VAL A 60 2.12 -8.74 -14.33
N SER A 61 2.59 -9.48 -15.34
CA SER A 61 2.31 -9.17 -16.74
C SER A 61 1.70 -10.35 -17.48
N ASN A 62 0.72 -10.06 -18.33
CA ASN A 62 0.26 -10.93 -19.40
C ASN A 62 0.57 -10.21 -20.72
N ILE A 63 1.54 -10.73 -21.46
CA ILE A 63 2.00 -10.16 -22.72
C ILE A 63 1.53 -11.04 -23.86
N ARG A 64 0.84 -10.45 -24.83
CA ARG A 64 0.39 -11.08 -26.07
C ARG A 64 0.88 -10.28 -27.27
N ASP A 65 0.78 -10.89 -28.45
CA ASP A 65 1.16 -10.24 -29.70
C ASP A 65 0.37 -8.96 -30.00
N ASP A 66 -0.87 -8.86 -29.49
CA ASP A 66 -1.81 -7.78 -29.78
C ASP A 66 -2.18 -6.91 -28.56
N ALA A 67 -1.80 -7.32 -27.36
CA ALA A 67 -2.18 -6.63 -26.13
C ALA A 67 -1.23 -6.95 -24.97
N GLU A 68 -1.08 -5.98 -24.06
CA GLU A 68 -0.29 -6.13 -22.86
C GLU A 68 -1.09 -5.67 -21.65
N VAL A 69 -1.13 -6.50 -20.61
CA VAL A 69 -1.85 -6.21 -19.36
C VAL A 69 -0.85 -6.33 -18.21
N HIS A 70 -0.77 -5.29 -17.39
CA HIS A 70 0.14 -5.22 -16.24
C HIS A 70 -0.60 -4.88 -14.96
N ARG A 71 -0.17 -5.47 -13.86
CA ARG A 71 -0.60 -5.14 -12.50
C ARG A 71 0.60 -5.01 -11.58
N GLN A 72 0.56 -4.01 -10.70
CA GLN A 72 1.43 -3.91 -9.54
C GLN A 72 0.62 -4.27 -8.31
N ILE A 73 1.01 -5.32 -7.61
CA ILE A 73 0.21 -5.91 -6.52
C ILE A 73 1.09 -6.07 -5.28
N GLY A 74 0.70 -5.44 -4.18
CA GLY A 74 1.30 -5.69 -2.87
C GLY A 74 0.60 -6.86 -2.19
N ILE A 75 1.36 -7.84 -1.69
CA ILE A 75 0.81 -9.03 -1.01
C ILE A 75 1.52 -9.34 0.29
N ASN A 76 0.81 -9.97 1.23
CA ASN A 76 1.40 -10.64 2.39
C ASN A 76 2.12 -11.92 1.96
N ASP A 77 3.43 -11.99 2.17
CA ASP A 77 4.21 -13.16 1.78
C ASP A 77 3.94 -14.43 2.62
N ALA A 78 3.24 -14.28 3.75
CA ALA A 78 2.71 -15.40 4.51
C ALA A 78 1.44 -16.00 3.88
N MET A 79 0.90 -15.46 2.79
CA MET A 79 -0.19 -16.10 2.06
C MET A 79 0.29 -17.34 1.31
N THR A 80 -0.61 -18.26 1.04
CA THR A 80 -0.37 -19.44 0.20
C THR A 80 -0.51 -19.09 -1.28
N PHE A 81 0.05 -19.91 -2.17
CA PHE A 81 -0.15 -19.75 -3.61
C PHE A 81 -1.63 -19.92 -4.03
N ALA A 82 -2.42 -20.70 -3.29
CA ALA A 82 -3.86 -20.77 -3.50
C ALA A 82 -4.54 -19.42 -3.22
N GLN A 83 -4.15 -18.72 -2.14
CA GLN A 83 -4.66 -17.37 -1.86
C GLN A 83 -4.15 -16.35 -2.89
N LEU A 84 -2.89 -16.48 -3.33
CA LEU A 84 -2.34 -15.64 -4.40
C LEU A 84 -3.11 -15.82 -5.71
N HIS A 85 -3.52 -17.04 -6.05
CA HIS A 85 -4.40 -17.29 -7.20
C HIS A 85 -5.67 -16.44 -7.12
N ASP A 86 -6.35 -16.43 -5.97
CA ASP A 86 -7.59 -15.66 -5.82
C ASP A 86 -7.34 -14.15 -5.98
N VAL A 87 -6.20 -13.65 -5.45
CA VAL A 87 -5.77 -12.26 -5.66
C VAL A 87 -5.56 -11.95 -7.15
N LEU A 88 -4.88 -12.83 -7.90
CA LEU A 88 -4.64 -12.64 -9.32
C LEU A 88 -5.94 -12.68 -10.14
N VAL A 89 -6.84 -13.61 -9.83
CA VAL A 89 -8.17 -13.70 -10.46
C VAL A 89 -8.92 -12.39 -10.28
N THR A 90 -8.91 -11.81 -9.07
CA THR A 90 -9.54 -10.51 -8.82
C THR A 90 -8.82 -9.38 -9.56
N CYS A 91 -7.48 -9.28 -9.49
CA CYS A 91 -6.72 -8.18 -10.11
C CYS A 91 -6.82 -8.13 -11.63
N PHE A 92 -6.96 -9.28 -12.29
CA PHE A 92 -7.10 -9.37 -13.74
C PHE A 92 -8.54 -9.51 -14.20
N ASP A 93 -9.51 -9.54 -13.27
CA ASP A 93 -10.93 -9.80 -13.53
C ASP A 93 -11.12 -11.04 -14.41
N LEU A 94 -10.45 -12.14 -14.01
CA LEU A 94 -10.50 -13.40 -14.75
C LEU A 94 -11.89 -14.03 -14.58
N PRO A 95 -12.50 -14.56 -15.66
CA PRO A 95 -13.80 -15.20 -15.58
C PRO A 95 -13.86 -16.29 -14.50
N HIS A 96 -15.01 -16.40 -13.83
CA HIS A 96 -15.32 -17.48 -12.88
C HIS A 96 -15.61 -18.81 -13.59
N GLU A 97 -14.68 -19.26 -14.43
CA GLU A 97 -14.71 -20.57 -15.07
C GLU A 97 -13.80 -21.52 -14.27
N GLU A 98 -14.11 -22.83 -14.25
CA GLU A 98 -13.24 -23.87 -13.67
C GLU A 98 -12.00 -24.11 -14.56
N SER A 99 -11.32 -23.04 -14.96
CA SER A 99 -10.10 -23.10 -15.73
C SER A 99 -8.99 -23.72 -14.88
N PRO A 100 -8.24 -24.72 -15.41
CA PRO A 100 -7.11 -25.27 -14.70
C PRO A 100 -6.05 -24.19 -14.50
N TRP A 101 -5.45 -24.13 -13.31
CA TRP A 101 -4.45 -23.12 -12.98
C TRP A 101 -3.27 -23.71 -12.22
N HIS A 102 -2.09 -23.16 -12.47
CA HIS A 102 -0.82 -23.70 -11.97
C HIS A 102 0.20 -22.58 -11.81
N PHE A 103 1.03 -22.67 -10.78
CA PHE A 103 2.25 -21.86 -10.65
C PHE A 103 3.47 -22.71 -10.95
N TYR A 104 4.48 -22.11 -11.57
CA TYR A 104 5.75 -22.73 -11.91
C TYR A 104 6.91 -21.86 -11.42
N TYR A 105 7.85 -22.47 -10.73
CA TYR A 105 9.12 -21.82 -10.43
C TYR A 105 10.03 -21.92 -11.65
N LEU A 106 10.59 -20.78 -12.09
CA LEU A 106 11.48 -20.73 -13.24
C LEU A 106 12.90 -21.15 -12.84
N ASP A 107 13.10 -22.46 -12.74
CA ASP A 107 14.42 -23.10 -12.75
C ASP A 107 14.66 -23.84 -14.08
N GLU A 108 15.76 -24.61 -14.19
CA GLU A 108 16.12 -25.32 -15.43
C GLU A 108 15.05 -26.36 -15.87
N GLU A 109 14.13 -26.78 -15.00
CA GLU A 109 13.13 -27.82 -15.27
C GLU A 109 11.67 -27.34 -15.12
N ALA A 110 11.43 -26.07 -14.81
CA ALA A 110 10.11 -25.46 -14.59
C ALA A 110 9.22 -26.30 -13.64
N GLN A 111 9.58 -26.33 -12.36
CA GLN A 111 8.86 -27.12 -11.37
C GLN A 111 7.52 -26.50 -10.96
N ARG A 112 6.44 -27.30 -11.03
CA ARG A 112 5.12 -26.91 -10.51
C ARG A 112 5.18 -26.69 -8.99
N ILE A 113 4.65 -25.57 -8.54
CA ILE A 113 4.50 -25.24 -7.12
C ILE A 113 3.19 -25.83 -6.60
N ASP A 114 3.24 -26.52 -5.45
CA ASP A 114 2.04 -26.95 -4.74
C ASP A 114 1.34 -25.71 -4.12
N PRO A 115 0.06 -25.45 -4.43
CA PRO A 115 -0.62 -24.23 -3.99
C PRO A 115 -0.71 -24.02 -2.48
N ARG A 116 -0.43 -25.05 -1.67
CA ARG A 116 -0.43 -24.96 -0.20
C ARG A 116 0.83 -24.32 0.36
N HIS A 117 1.90 -24.21 -0.43
CA HIS A 117 3.12 -23.53 0.00
C HIS A 117 2.90 -22.03 0.14
N HIS A 118 3.70 -21.42 1.03
CA HIS A 118 3.69 -19.98 1.23
C HIS A 118 4.48 -19.26 0.14
N VAL A 119 4.03 -18.06 -0.21
CA VAL A 119 4.71 -17.19 -1.18
C VAL A 119 6.15 -16.90 -0.76
N ALA A 120 6.38 -16.70 0.54
CA ALA A 120 7.71 -16.46 1.12
C ALA A 120 8.74 -17.58 0.88
N GLU A 121 8.31 -18.78 0.47
CA GLU A 121 9.24 -19.87 0.14
C GLU A 121 9.90 -19.68 -1.24
N PHE A 122 9.26 -18.93 -2.14
CA PHE A 122 9.70 -18.77 -3.54
C PHE A 122 9.99 -17.31 -3.91
N LEU A 123 9.20 -16.36 -3.42
CA LEU A 123 9.25 -14.95 -3.78
C LEU A 123 9.83 -14.09 -2.64
N TRP A 124 11.01 -14.47 -2.15
CA TRP A 124 11.62 -13.89 -0.93
C TRP A 124 12.67 -12.81 -1.17
N ARG A 125 13.03 -12.54 -2.44
CA ARG A 125 13.97 -11.49 -2.83
C ARG A 125 13.55 -10.82 -4.15
N GLU A 126 13.96 -9.57 -4.30
CA GLU A 126 13.79 -8.82 -5.55
C GLU A 126 14.37 -9.58 -6.75
N GLY A 127 13.65 -9.54 -7.87
CA GLY A 127 14.00 -10.21 -9.11
C GLY A 127 13.62 -11.69 -9.19
N GLU A 128 13.13 -12.32 -8.11
CA GLU A 128 12.55 -13.67 -8.22
C GLU A 128 11.33 -13.67 -9.14
N VAL A 129 11.19 -14.76 -9.88
CA VAL A 129 10.15 -14.90 -10.90
C VAL A 129 9.41 -16.23 -10.72
N VAL A 130 8.09 -16.16 -10.79
CA VAL A 130 7.20 -17.30 -10.89
C VAL A 130 6.28 -17.09 -12.10
N GLU A 131 6.00 -18.16 -12.84
CA GLU A 131 4.97 -18.16 -13.87
C GLU A 131 3.65 -18.64 -13.29
N PHE A 132 2.57 -18.00 -13.68
CA PHE A 132 1.21 -18.38 -13.35
C PHE A 132 0.47 -18.67 -14.64
N THR A 133 -0.22 -19.80 -14.68
CA THR A 133 -1.05 -20.21 -15.81
C THR A 133 -2.49 -20.30 -15.35
N TRP A 134 -3.40 -19.79 -16.17
CA TRP A 134 -4.84 -19.88 -15.97
C TRP A 134 -5.50 -20.24 -17.31
N GLY A 135 -5.98 -21.48 -17.44
CA GLY A 135 -6.46 -22.01 -18.72
C GLY A 135 -5.35 -22.01 -19.78
N LEU A 136 -5.50 -21.17 -20.81
CA LEU A 136 -4.52 -20.98 -21.89
C LEU A 136 -3.69 -19.70 -21.73
N TRP A 137 -3.79 -19.03 -20.59
CA TRP A 137 -3.19 -17.72 -20.36
C TRP A 137 -2.01 -17.83 -19.42
N ASP A 138 -0.88 -17.27 -19.84
CA ASP A 138 0.35 -17.23 -19.06
C ASP A 138 0.61 -15.83 -18.51
N PHE A 139 1.02 -15.77 -17.26
CA PHE A 139 1.33 -14.56 -16.53
C PHE A 139 2.71 -14.69 -15.91
N LYS A 140 3.52 -13.64 -16.00
CA LYS A 140 4.82 -13.58 -15.36
C LYS A 140 4.73 -12.73 -14.10
N LEU A 141 5.04 -13.30 -12.94
CA LEU A 141 5.10 -12.61 -11.66
C LEU A 141 6.56 -12.35 -11.33
N THR A 142 6.96 -11.10 -11.17
CA THR A 142 8.31 -10.71 -10.76
C THR A 142 8.26 -9.92 -9.46
N VAL A 143 9.09 -10.28 -8.48
CA VAL A 143 9.25 -9.48 -7.27
C VAL A 143 9.98 -8.19 -7.61
N ALA A 144 9.28 -7.07 -7.50
CA ALA A 144 9.87 -5.75 -7.69
C ALA A 144 10.57 -5.27 -6.42
N GLU A 145 9.88 -5.31 -5.29
CA GLU A 145 10.32 -4.73 -4.01
C GLU A 145 9.77 -5.50 -2.82
N ILE A 146 10.42 -5.41 -1.66
CA ILE A 146 9.99 -6.05 -0.41
C ILE A 146 10.11 -5.06 0.75
N TYR A 147 9.02 -4.96 1.54
CA TYR A 147 8.89 -4.02 2.64
C TYR A 147 8.53 -4.72 3.95
N PRO A 148 9.01 -4.24 5.11
CA PRO A 148 8.43 -4.59 6.40
C PRO A 148 6.94 -4.28 6.41
N ARG A 149 6.12 -5.14 7.01
CA ARG A 149 4.68 -4.89 7.21
C ARG A 149 4.39 -4.63 8.68
N ASP A 150 3.34 -3.87 8.92
CA ASP A 150 2.68 -3.77 10.21
C ASP A 150 1.30 -4.45 10.19
N GLY A 151 0.60 -4.43 11.34
CA GLY A 151 -0.74 -4.99 11.46
C GLY A 151 -1.81 -4.25 10.65
N GLY A 152 -1.57 -2.99 10.26
CA GLY A 152 -2.48 -2.16 9.48
C GLY A 152 -2.37 -2.36 7.97
N THR A 153 -1.35 -3.08 7.50
CA THR A 153 -1.14 -3.30 6.07
C THR A 153 -2.13 -4.35 5.51
N PRO A 154 -2.86 -4.08 4.40
CA PRO A 154 -3.79 -5.02 3.78
C PRO A 154 -3.14 -6.33 3.34
N GLN A 155 -3.89 -7.44 3.35
CA GLN A 155 -3.37 -8.75 2.93
C GLN A 155 -2.97 -8.79 1.45
N ALA A 156 -3.75 -8.13 0.59
CA ALA A 156 -3.44 -7.89 -0.80
C ALA A 156 -3.98 -6.52 -1.22
N LEU A 157 -3.28 -5.84 -2.13
CA LEU A 157 -3.69 -4.56 -2.68
C LEU A 157 -3.19 -4.42 -4.11
N CYS A 158 -4.06 -4.07 -5.04
CA CYS A 158 -3.63 -3.63 -6.37
C CYS A 158 -3.22 -2.16 -6.27
N VAL A 159 -1.94 -1.89 -6.49
CA VAL A 159 -1.34 -0.54 -6.37
C VAL A 159 -1.50 0.24 -7.67
N GLY A 160 -1.55 -0.47 -8.81
CA GLY A 160 -1.72 0.14 -10.10
C GLY A 160 -1.70 -0.90 -11.22
N GLY A 161 -1.92 -0.44 -12.45
CA GLY A 161 -1.93 -1.32 -13.61
C GLY A 161 -2.35 -0.60 -14.89
N SER A 162 -2.23 -1.32 -15.99
CA SER A 162 -2.69 -0.86 -17.30
C SER A 162 -3.16 -2.04 -18.15
N GLY A 163 -3.96 -1.75 -19.17
CA GLY A 163 -4.57 -2.76 -20.03
C GLY A 163 -5.73 -3.50 -19.36
N SER A 164 -6.59 -4.07 -20.19
CA SER A 164 -7.74 -4.88 -19.76
C SER A 164 -7.62 -6.27 -20.34
N PHE A 165 -8.01 -7.26 -19.54
CA PHE A 165 -8.12 -8.63 -20.01
C PHE A 165 -9.37 -8.74 -20.93
N PRO A 166 -9.45 -9.68 -21.88
CA PRO A 166 -10.60 -9.79 -22.76
C PRO A 166 -11.92 -9.93 -21.99
N GLY A 167 -12.89 -9.06 -22.29
CA GLY A 167 -14.19 -9.05 -21.62
C GLY A 167 -14.24 -8.28 -20.30
N SER A 168 -13.12 -7.77 -19.80
CA SER A 168 -13.06 -6.95 -18.59
C SER A 168 -12.71 -5.48 -18.87
N LYS A 169 -12.85 -4.66 -17.83
CA LYS A 169 -12.31 -3.30 -17.78
C LYS A 169 -11.45 -3.17 -16.54
N PHE A 170 -10.30 -2.52 -16.68
CA PHE A 170 -9.49 -2.20 -15.52
C PHE A 170 -10.18 -1.12 -14.68
N ASP A 171 -10.61 -1.52 -13.48
CA ASP A 171 -11.22 -0.67 -12.47
C ASP A 171 -10.50 -0.94 -11.13
N LEU A 172 -9.54 -0.07 -10.81
CA LEU A 172 -8.70 -0.23 -9.62
C LEU A 172 -9.53 -0.23 -8.33
N THR A 173 -10.52 0.65 -8.27
CA THR A 173 -11.39 0.81 -7.11
C THR A 173 -12.23 -0.45 -6.87
N ALA A 174 -12.83 -1.01 -7.92
CA ALA A 174 -13.60 -2.25 -7.82
C ALA A 174 -12.72 -3.44 -7.41
N ILE A 175 -11.51 -3.53 -7.98
CA ILE A 175 -10.52 -4.56 -7.64
C ILE A 175 -10.17 -4.47 -6.15
N ASN A 176 -9.79 -3.30 -5.66
CA ASN A 176 -9.37 -3.12 -4.27
C ASN A 176 -10.52 -3.31 -3.27
N ALA A 177 -11.74 -2.95 -3.63
CA ALA A 177 -12.93 -3.27 -2.83
C ALA A 177 -13.13 -4.79 -2.70
N ALA A 178 -12.97 -5.53 -3.81
CA ALA A 178 -13.08 -6.99 -3.82
C ALA A 178 -11.96 -7.67 -3.01
N LEU A 179 -10.71 -7.19 -3.13
CA LEU A 179 -9.56 -7.72 -2.37
C LEU A 179 -9.67 -7.45 -0.87
N THR A 180 -10.17 -6.27 -0.48
CA THR A 180 -10.33 -5.88 0.93
C THR A 180 -11.48 -6.65 1.58
N GLY A 181 -12.58 -6.84 0.85
CA GLY A 181 -13.77 -7.53 1.32
C GLY A 181 -14.69 -6.65 2.18
N GLN A 182 -16.00 -6.85 2.04
CA GLN A 182 -17.02 -5.98 2.65
C GLN A 182 -16.92 -5.90 4.18
N ALA A 183 -16.60 -7.01 4.86
CA ALA A 183 -16.51 -7.02 6.32
C ALA A 183 -15.41 -6.08 6.85
N VAL A 184 -14.26 -6.04 6.18
CA VAL A 184 -13.14 -5.16 6.55
C VAL A 184 -13.48 -3.70 6.22
N ILE A 185 -14.11 -3.46 5.07
CA ILE A 185 -14.63 -2.12 4.71
C ILE A 185 -15.58 -1.64 5.81
N ASP A 186 -16.59 -2.43 6.16
CA ASP A 186 -17.60 -2.07 7.17
C ASP A 186 -16.95 -1.78 8.52
N GLU A 187 -15.99 -2.62 8.95
CA GLU A 187 -15.22 -2.43 10.19
C GLU A 187 -14.45 -1.10 10.17
N ILE A 188 -13.66 -0.83 9.12
CA ILE A 188 -12.86 0.40 9.02
C ILE A 188 -13.76 1.64 9.03
N LEU A 189 -14.89 1.60 8.30
CA LEU A 189 -15.85 2.69 8.26
C LEU A 189 -16.46 2.97 9.65
N THR A 190 -16.50 2.00 10.57
CA THR A 190 -17.01 2.23 11.94
C THR A 190 -16.17 3.22 12.73
N TYR A 191 -14.86 3.30 12.46
CA TYR A 191 -13.95 4.22 13.14
C TYR A 191 -14.06 5.66 12.63
N LEU A 192 -14.63 5.89 11.45
CA LEU A 192 -14.69 7.21 10.84
C LEU A 192 -15.80 8.08 11.43
N THR A 193 -15.55 9.40 11.45
CA THR A 193 -16.63 10.37 11.64
C THR A 193 -17.69 10.24 10.53
N PRO A 194 -18.96 10.56 10.83
CA PRO A 194 -20.03 10.48 9.84
C PRO A 194 -19.77 11.24 8.53
N PRO A 195 -19.19 12.47 8.54
CA PRO A 195 -18.89 13.19 7.30
C PRO A 195 -17.90 12.45 6.39
N VAL A 196 -16.80 11.92 6.94
CA VAL A 196 -15.79 11.19 6.16
C VAL A 196 -16.36 9.89 5.61
N ARG A 197 -17.13 9.15 6.44
CA ARG A 197 -17.84 7.96 5.98
C ARG A 197 -18.76 8.29 4.79
N GLY A 198 -19.51 9.38 4.90
CA GLY A 198 -20.42 9.84 3.86
C GLY A 198 -19.73 10.24 2.56
N ILE A 199 -18.45 10.64 2.59
CA ILE A 199 -17.67 10.86 1.36
C ILE A 199 -17.35 9.54 0.69
N ILE A 200 -16.80 8.57 1.42
CA ILE A 200 -16.41 7.26 0.86
C ILE A 200 -17.63 6.54 0.28
N GLU A 201 -18.76 6.57 0.98
CA GLU A 201 -20.01 5.95 0.52
C GLU A 201 -20.60 6.62 -0.73
N ARG A 202 -20.54 7.96 -0.83
CA ARG A 202 -21.08 8.70 -1.98
C ARG A 202 -20.15 8.64 -3.20
N SER A 203 -18.86 8.83 -3.01
CA SER A 203 -17.86 8.79 -4.09
C SER A 203 -17.59 7.37 -4.58
N ARG A 204 -17.85 6.36 -3.73
CA ARG A 204 -17.50 4.95 -3.95
C ARG A 204 -16.01 4.71 -4.16
N LEU A 205 -15.16 5.66 -3.74
CA LEU A 205 -13.71 5.53 -3.78
C LEU A 205 -13.24 4.66 -2.61
N PHE A 206 -13.40 3.34 -2.76
CA PHE A 206 -12.95 2.36 -1.76
C PHE A 206 -11.43 2.20 -1.70
N ASP A 207 -10.67 2.85 -2.60
CA ASP A 207 -9.21 2.95 -2.53
C ASP A 207 -8.72 3.69 -1.26
N PHE A 208 -9.61 4.44 -0.60
CA PHE A 208 -9.31 5.01 0.72
C PHE A 208 -9.29 3.96 1.84
N VAL A 209 -9.96 2.82 1.69
CA VAL A 209 -10.02 1.82 2.77
C VAL A 209 -8.64 1.27 3.12
N PRO A 210 -7.77 0.88 2.16
CA PRO A 210 -6.37 0.56 2.41
C PRO A 210 -5.59 1.67 3.13
N LEU A 211 -5.77 2.94 2.72
CA LEU A 211 -5.14 4.08 3.37
C LEU A 211 -5.57 4.18 4.84
N LEU A 212 -6.88 4.09 5.10
CA LEU A 212 -7.44 4.17 6.44
C LEU A 212 -7.03 2.98 7.32
N GLN A 213 -6.87 1.81 6.73
CA GLN A 213 -6.32 0.63 7.42
C GLN A 213 -4.87 0.88 7.85
N ALA A 214 -4.05 1.42 6.93
CA ALA A 214 -2.66 1.76 7.21
C ALA A 214 -2.51 2.90 8.22
N LEU A 215 -3.48 3.82 8.27
CA LEU A 215 -3.52 4.85 9.31
C LEU A 215 -3.77 4.25 10.69
N ASP A 216 -4.41 3.08 10.80
CA ASP A 216 -4.77 2.44 12.08
C ASP A 216 -5.53 3.41 13.01
N LEU A 217 -6.76 3.76 12.62
CA LEU A 217 -7.62 4.67 13.39
C LEU A 217 -8.01 4.13 14.78
N SER A 218 -7.82 2.83 15.02
CA SER A 218 -8.05 2.21 16.33
C SER A 218 -7.03 2.67 17.38
N ARG A 219 -5.86 3.13 16.92
CA ARG A 219 -4.75 3.55 17.78
C ARG A 219 -5.10 4.79 18.61
N ASP A 220 -4.72 4.77 19.87
CA ASP A 220 -4.80 5.95 20.73
C ASP A 220 -3.76 7.01 20.33
N VAL A 221 -4.20 8.26 20.35
CA VAL A 221 -3.39 9.41 19.94
C VAL A 221 -3.27 10.39 21.10
N GLU A 222 -2.05 10.77 21.43
CA GLU A 222 -1.77 11.78 22.46
C GLU A 222 -1.54 13.16 21.80
N LEU A 223 -2.63 13.93 21.65
CA LEU A 223 -2.56 15.32 21.20
C LEU A 223 -2.67 16.28 22.38
N SER A 224 -2.05 17.46 22.24
CA SER A 224 -2.22 18.53 23.22
C SER A 224 -3.68 19.00 23.24
N ALA A 225 -4.18 19.41 24.42
CA ALA A 225 -5.55 19.88 24.57
C ALA A 225 -5.90 21.06 23.64
N GLU A 226 -4.91 21.89 23.28
CA GLU A 226 -5.08 22.97 22.32
C GLU A 226 -5.32 22.44 20.90
N VAL A 227 -4.52 21.47 20.45
CA VAL A 227 -4.68 20.84 19.14
C VAL A 227 -6.01 20.10 19.06
N SER A 228 -6.35 19.29 20.06
CA SER A 228 -7.64 18.59 20.12
C SER A 228 -8.82 19.54 20.02
N LYS A 229 -8.79 20.68 20.72
CA LYS A 229 -9.83 21.71 20.64
C LYS A 229 -9.93 22.35 19.26
N LYS A 230 -8.79 22.59 18.58
CA LYS A 230 -8.78 23.10 17.20
C LYS A 230 -9.36 22.08 16.22
N LEU A 231 -8.99 20.80 16.34
CA LEU A 231 -9.51 19.74 15.47
C LEU A 231 -11.01 19.50 15.67
N ALA A 232 -11.49 19.54 16.91
CA ALA A 232 -12.92 19.37 17.23
C ALA A 232 -13.81 20.48 16.64
N SER A 233 -13.18 21.54 16.13
CA SER A 233 -13.86 22.69 15.55
C SER A 233 -13.98 22.63 14.03
N LEU A 234 -13.45 21.56 13.40
CA LEU A 234 -13.46 21.35 11.96
C LEU A 234 -14.56 20.36 11.53
N PRO A 235 -15.10 20.50 10.30
CA PRO A 235 -14.91 21.64 9.39
C PRO A 235 -15.60 22.92 9.90
N ARG A 236 -15.12 24.07 9.42
CA ARG A 236 -15.68 25.41 9.64
C ARG A 236 -16.70 25.81 8.58
N GLU A 237 -16.63 25.18 7.43
CA GLU A 237 -17.50 25.43 6.28
C GLU A 237 -18.92 24.93 6.59
N VAL A 238 -19.91 25.71 6.15
CA VAL A 238 -21.33 25.44 6.41
C VAL A 238 -22.08 24.96 5.16
N THR A 239 -21.46 25.05 3.99
CA THR A 239 -22.00 24.53 2.73
C THR A 239 -21.57 23.07 2.56
N THR A 240 -22.40 22.25 1.90
CA THR A 240 -22.06 20.85 1.59
C THR A 240 -20.78 20.78 0.75
N GLU A 241 -20.67 21.62 -0.27
CA GLU A 241 -19.50 21.71 -1.15
C GLU A 241 -18.21 22.05 -0.37
N GLY A 242 -18.25 23.03 0.53
CA GLY A 242 -17.08 23.40 1.33
C GLY A 242 -16.68 22.32 2.35
N GLN A 243 -17.65 21.58 2.90
CA GLN A 243 -17.37 20.44 3.77
C GLN A 243 -16.78 19.27 2.99
N ASP A 244 -17.29 18.99 1.80
CA ASP A 244 -16.78 17.95 0.91
C ASP A 244 -15.35 18.28 0.44
N ALA A 245 -15.09 19.54 0.09
CA ALA A 245 -13.76 20.06 -0.23
C ALA A 245 -12.77 19.85 0.93
N PHE A 246 -13.17 20.25 2.14
CA PHE A 246 -12.34 20.09 3.33
C PHE A 246 -11.94 18.63 3.57
N TRP A 247 -12.91 17.72 3.58
CA TRP A 247 -12.62 16.32 3.89
C TRP A 247 -11.89 15.61 2.75
N SER A 248 -12.10 16.02 1.49
CA SER A 248 -11.31 15.57 0.34
C SER A 248 -9.84 15.98 0.50
N ILE A 249 -9.57 17.21 0.95
CA ILE A 249 -8.22 17.69 1.27
C ILE A 249 -7.63 16.91 2.44
N VAL A 250 -8.40 16.61 3.49
CA VAL A 250 -7.92 15.80 4.62
C VAL A 250 -7.50 14.40 4.14
N LEU A 251 -8.30 13.75 3.31
CA LEU A 251 -7.98 12.43 2.74
C LEU A 251 -6.73 12.50 1.85
N GLY A 252 -6.61 13.50 0.99
CA GLY A 252 -5.41 13.73 0.17
C GLY A 252 -4.15 13.99 1.00
N LEU A 253 -4.26 14.80 2.06
CA LEU A 253 -3.15 15.08 2.98
C LEU A 253 -2.73 13.84 3.78
N ALA A 254 -3.69 13.00 4.17
CA ALA A 254 -3.45 11.79 4.95
C ALA A 254 -2.64 10.73 4.18
N CYS A 255 -2.57 10.82 2.85
CA CYS A 255 -1.68 9.99 2.03
C CYS A 255 -0.19 10.23 2.30
N ILE A 256 0.20 11.36 2.92
CA ILE A 256 1.61 11.76 3.14
C ILE A 256 2.43 11.67 1.82
N GLY A 257 1.80 12.06 0.72
CA GLY A 257 2.36 12.01 -0.63
C GLY A 257 3.07 13.30 -1.05
N SER A 258 3.45 13.37 -2.33
CA SER A 258 3.81 14.63 -2.98
C SER A 258 2.60 15.55 -3.10
N GLU A 259 2.84 16.85 -3.32
CA GLU A 259 1.77 17.83 -3.58
C GLU A 259 0.92 17.45 -4.80
N GLU A 260 1.56 16.90 -5.84
CA GLU A 260 0.89 16.41 -7.04
C GLU A 260 -0.08 15.26 -6.74
N LEU A 261 0.36 14.27 -5.94
CA LEU A 261 -0.50 13.15 -5.54
C LEU A 261 -1.65 13.63 -4.66
N MET A 262 -1.37 14.51 -3.70
CA MET A 262 -2.38 15.12 -2.84
C MET A 262 -3.45 15.86 -3.66
N GLY A 263 -3.02 16.69 -4.63
CA GLY A 263 -3.91 17.43 -5.52
C GLY A 263 -4.77 16.50 -6.37
N ALA A 264 -4.16 15.48 -6.98
CA ALA A 264 -4.88 14.48 -7.77
C ALA A 264 -5.95 13.75 -6.94
N VAL A 265 -5.60 13.24 -5.75
CA VAL A 265 -6.55 12.56 -4.85
C VAL A 265 -7.70 13.50 -4.47
N THR A 266 -7.38 14.76 -4.16
CA THR A 266 -8.37 15.77 -3.79
C THR A 266 -9.35 16.04 -4.94
N ALA A 267 -8.84 16.30 -6.15
CA ALA A 267 -9.64 16.59 -7.33
C ALA A 267 -10.52 15.40 -7.73
N THR A 268 -9.95 14.19 -7.81
CA THR A 268 -10.70 12.96 -8.11
C THR A 268 -11.80 12.68 -7.09
N THR A 269 -11.57 13.00 -5.81
CA THR A 269 -12.62 12.84 -4.79
C THR A 269 -13.77 13.80 -5.03
N MET A 270 -13.48 15.07 -5.32
CA MET A 270 -14.51 16.09 -5.59
C MET A 270 -15.30 15.76 -6.87
N GLU A 271 -14.62 15.34 -7.92
CA GLU A 271 -15.24 14.87 -9.17
C GLU A 271 -16.19 13.68 -8.91
N ALA A 272 -15.71 12.67 -8.18
CA ALA A 272 -16.51 11.48 -7.85
C ALA A 272 -17.74 11.81 -6.97
N LEU A 273 -17.68 12.88 -6.19
CA LEU A 273 -18.83 13.42 -5.44
C LEU A 273 -19.80 14.22 -6.31
N GLY A 274 -19.43 14.49 -7.57
CA GLY A 274 -20.21 15.24 -8.54
C GLY A 274 -19.99 16.75 -8.52
N TRP A 275 -18.92 17.22 -7.86
CA TRP A 275 -18.56 18.64 -7.84
C TRP A 275 -17.71 18.96 -9.07
N ILE A 276 -18.30 19.73 -9.98
CA ILE A 276 -17.70 20.24 -11.22
C ILE A 276 -17.98 21.73 -11.31
N ASN A 277 -17.18 22.47 -12.08
CA ASN A 277 -17.39 23.91 -12.27
C ASN A 277 -18.63 24.20 -13.15
N ASP A 278 -18.98 25.48 -13.27
CA ASP A 278 -20.15 25.94 -14.04
C ASP A 278 -20.07 25.61 -15.55
N ASP A 279 -18.86 25.40 -16.06
CA ASP A 279 -18.60 25.00 -17.45
C ASP A 279 -18.65 23.48 -17.64
N GLY A 280 -18.87 22.71 -16.56
CA GLY A 280 -18.94 21.26 -16.56
C GLY A 280 -17.57 20.56 -16.54
N GLU A 281 -16.50 21.29 -16.22
CA GLU A 281 -15.14 20.79 -16.11
C GLU A 281 -14.78 20.45 -14.65
N GLU A 282 -13.75 19.62 -14.47
CA GLU A 282 -13.21 19.27 -13.16
C GLU A 282 -12.70 20.51 -12.42
N LEU A 283 -12.98 20.57 -11.11
CA LEU A 283 -12.45 21.63 -10.25
C LEU A 283 -10.93 21.49 -10.10
N THR A 284 -10.22 22.60 -10.22
CA THR A 284 -8.78 22.65 -9.95
C THR A 284 -8.50 22.50 -8.46
N THR A 285 -7.28 22.07 -8.13
CA THR A 285 -6.86 21.97 -6.72
C THR A 285 -7.01 23.34 -6.03
N GLU A 286 -6.54 24.42 -6.65
CA GLU A 286 -6.62 25.77 -6.09
C GLU A 286 -8.07 26.20 -5.76
N GLU A 287 -9.02 25.89 -6.64
CA GLU A 287 -10.45 26.18 -6.40
C GLU A 287 -10.97 25.41 -5.19
N ILE A 288 -10.66 24.12 -5.07
CA ILE A 288 -11.10 23.27 -3.95
C ILE A 288 -10.51 23.77 -2.62
N TRP A 289 -9.24 24.21 -2.61
CA TRP A 289 -8.62 24.79 -1.41
C TRP A 289 -9.30 26.11 -1.00
N ALA A 290 -9.70 26.95 -1.96
CA ALA A 290 -10.40 28.19 -1.68
C ALA A 290 -11.80 27.97 -1.05
N MET A 291 -12.45 26.84 -1.34
CA MET A 291 -13.75 26.50 -0.77
C MET A 291 -13.72 26.22 0.74
N CYS A 292 -12.55 25.91 1.30
CA CYS A 292 -12.40 25.54 2.71
C CYS A 292 -11.19 26.21 3.41
N GLU A 293 -10.89 27.45 3.03
CA GLU A 293 -9.77 28.24 3.57
C GLU A 293 -9.82 28.36 5.11
N ALA A 294 -11.01 28.52 5.69
CA ALA A 294 -11.18 28.68 7.13
C ALA A 294 -10.72 27.43 7.89
N SER A 295 -11.07 26.23 7.40
CA SER A 295 -10.62 24.98 8.00
C SER A 295 -9.16 24.66 7.70
N THR A 296 -8.70 24.89 6.47
CA THR A 296 -7.30 24.60 6.10
C THR A 296 -6.32 25.51 6.82
N SER A 297 -6.69 26.76 7.13
CA SER A 297 -5.92 27.64 8.01
C SER A 297 -5.75 27.05 9.42
N VAL A 298 -6.80 26.44 9.98
CA VAL A 298 -6.71 25.76 11.29
C VAL A 298 -5.81 24.53 11.19
N LEU A 299 -5.92 23.74 10.12
CA LEU A 299 -5.03 22.60 9.87
C LEU A 299 -3.55 23.01 9.80
N ALA A 300 -3.25 24.11 9.11
CA ALA A 300 -1.88 24.65 9.07
C ALA A 300 -1.41 25.07 10.48
N SER A 301 -2.28 25.70 11.27
CA SER A 301 -1.96 26.16 12.63
C SER A 301 -1.66 25.05 13.65
N VAL A 302 -2.05 23.80 13.33
CA VAL A 302 -1.72 22.61 14.15
C VAL A 302 -0.59 21.78 13.53
N GLY A 303 0.02 22.25 12.43
CA GLY A 303 1.12 21.57 11.76
C GLY A 303 0.70 20.43 10.84
N ALA A 304 -0.57 20.33 10.43
CA ALA A 304 -1.04 19.26 9.56
C ALA A 304 -0.55 19.41 8.10
N TRP A 305 -0.30 20.64 7.66
CA TRP A 305 0.20 20.97 6.32
C TRP A 305 0.83 22.37 6.28
N GLY A 306 1.45 22.72 5.15
CA GLY A 306 2.09 24.01 4.90
C GLY A 306 3.58 24.05 5.26
N PRO A 307 4.23 25.23 5.17
CA PRO A 307 5.68 25.37 5.37
C PRO A 307 6.18 24.94 6.75
N GLU A 308 5.32 25.08 7.77
CA GLU A 308 5.60 24.73 9.17
C GLU A 308 4.94 23.39 9.55
N ALA A 309 4.69 22.51 8.58
CA ALA A 309 4.12 21.20 8.83
C ALA A 309 5.02 20.38 9.77
N ALA A 310 4.38 19.66 10.69
CA ALA A 310 5.07 18.76 11.61
C ALA A 310 5.72 17.58 10.84
N ALA A 311 6.54 16.80 11.53
CA ALA A 311 7.12 15.61 10.93
C ALA A 311 6.00 14.63 10.46
N PRO A 312 6.23 13.82 9.41
CA PRO A 312 5.21 12.93 8.87
C PRO A 312 4.48 12.09 9.92
N VAL A 313 5.21 11.53 10.89
CA VAL A 313 4.63 10.69 11.97
C VAL A 313 3.66 11.48 12.85
N ASP A 314 4.02 12.70 13.24
CA ASP A 314 3.16 13.56 14.08
C ASP A 314 1.92 14.03 13.30
N ARG A 315 2.05 14.22 11.99
CA ARG A 315 0.92 14.53 11.10
C ARG A 315 -0.08 13.38 11.03
N LEU A 316 0.39 12.12 11.04
CA LEU A 316 -0.50 10.96 11.06
C LEU A 316 -1.40 10.98 12.31
N ASP A 317 -0.87 11.37 13.46
CA ASP A 317 -1.61 11.47 14.71
C ASP A 317 -2.71 12.56 14.63
N ILE A 318 -2.41 13.69 14.00
CA ILE A 318 -3.41 14.73 13.70
C ILE A 318 -4.53 14.17 12.82
N PHE A 319 -4.18 13.48 11.73
CA PHE A 319 -5.18 12.92 10.80
C PHE A 319 -5.98 11.78 11.43
N ARG A 320 -5.37 10.91 12.24
CA ARG A 320 -6.08 9.88 13.02
C ARG A 320 -7.16 10.52 13.90
N ALA A 321 -6.80 11.52 14.69
CA ALA A 321 -7.72 12.19 15.60
C ALA A 321 -8.84 12.92 14.83
N LEU A 322 -8.52 13.53 13.70
CA LEU A 322 -9.49 14.26 12.89
C LEU A 322 -10.48 13.31 12.18
N LEU A 323 -9.98 12.24 11.54
CA LEU A 323 -10.77 11.27 10.79
C LEU A 323 -11.67 10.42 11.70
N ARG A 324 -11.18 10.09 12.92
CA ARG A 324 -11.97 9.37 13.94
C ARG A 324 -12.98 10.27 14.65
N GLY A 325 -12.72 11.56 14.65
CA GLY A 325 -13.43 12.53 15.49
C GLY A 325 -12.71 12.63 16.83
N VAL A 326 -12.59 13.86 17.31
CA VAL A 326 -11.84 14.13 18.53
C VAL A 326 -12.59 13.46 19.70
N GLY A 327 -11.93 12.49 20.34
CA GLY A 327 -12.46 11.72 21.46
C GLY A 327 -12.76 12.54 22.71
#